data_AF-Q0FMJ8-F1
#
_entry.id   AF-Q0FMJ8-F1
#
_cell.length_a   1.000
_cell.length_b   1.000
_cell.length_c   1.000
_cell.angle_alpha   90.00
_cell.angle_beta   90.00
_cell.angle_gamma   90.00
#
_symmetry.space_group_name_H-M   'P 1'
#
loop_
_entity.id
_entity.type
_entity.pdbx_description
1 polymer ?
#
loop_
_entity_poly.entity_id
_entity_poly.type
_entity_poly.pdbx_seq_one_letter_code
_entity_poly.pdbx_strand_id
1 'polypeptide(L)'
;MRSGEVLSLIWQDGVTLPIHDGYRAFETMFSRILPVRAVCLLAGASCTRPLAMSDELELAPALPLGDVLVEELPVDLPYGTLVLFLPERDTDLSALMGAAVGEALQLLLNQAGLPMERETDALYLVAHAAMRRAAGLRAQGSALDTEAFALGLGQSLERHWVVEQGGRLPDPTLFSRPDFLWQPLLQGYLSRLDPGFTAPDPRMVNGDLLRVADTPLVLPEWVSRMEAVLRAVLGAPERQTPTLQSRLAARFNLQ
;
A
#
# COMPACT_ATOMS: atom_id res chain seq x y z
N MET A 1 0.08 12.74 -4.05
CA MET A 1 1.16 13.75 -4.10
C MET A 1 1.91 13.52 -5.40
N ARG A 2 2.11 14.55 -6.24
CA ARG A 2 2.79 14.41 -7.54
C ARG A 2 4.31 14.38 -7.35
N SER A 3 5.07 13.82 -8.29
CA SER A 3 6.55 13.69 -8.19
C SER A 3 7.27 15.00 -7.82
N GLY A 4 6.84 16.15 -8.35
CA GLY A 4 7.43 17.45 -8.00
C GLY A 4 7.16 17.93 -6.56
N GLU A 5 6.07 17.47 -5.94
CA GLU A 5 5.75 17.77 -4.54
C GLU A 5 6.63 16.95 -3.58
N VAL A 6 6.99 15.72 -3.98
CA VAL A 6 7.92 14.84 -3.23
C VAL A 6 9.33 15.42 -3.23
N LEU A 7 9.81 15.83 -4.40
CA LEU A 7 11.12 16.47 -4.54
C LEU A 7 11.22 17.73 -3.68
N SER A 8 10.17 18.56 -3.68
CA SER A 8 10.09 19.77 -2.84
C SER A 8 10.06 19.44 -1.34
N LEU A 9 9.41 18.34 -0.95
CA LEU A 9 9.39 17.87 0.43
C LEU A 9 10.79 17.47 0.90
N ILE A 10 11.56 16.77 0.07
CA ILE A 10 12.92 16.31 0.41
C ILE A 10 13.89 17.51 0.51
N TRP A 11 13.95 18.36 -0.51
CA TRP A 11 14.93 19.45 -0.58
C TRP A 11 14.68 20.63 0.36
N GLN A 12 13.50 20.73 0.99
CA GLN A 12 13.23 21.76 1.99
C GLN A 12 13.52 21.28 3.42
N ASP A 13 14.49 20.36 3.58
CA ASP A 13 14.80 19.65 4.83
C ASP A 13 13.56 19.02 5.50
N GLY A 14 12.56 18.72 4.68
CA GLY A 14 11.27 18.22 5.13
C GLY A 14 11.28 16.71 5.32
N VAL A 15 12.43 16.03 5.26
CA VAL A 15 12.53 14.59 5.47
C VAL A 15 13.73 14.26 6.35
N THR A 16 13.50 13.46 7.39
CA THR A 16 14.54 13.00 8.32
C THR A 16 14.41 11.52 8.63
N LEU A 17 15.49 10.92 9.12
CA LEU A 17 15.44 9.56 9.64
C LEU A 17 14.75 9.55 11.02
N PRO A 18 13.90 8.55 11.31
CA PRO A 18 13.31 8.44 12.63
C PRO A 18 14.39 8.19 13.69
N ILE A 19 14.43 9.04 14.72
CA ILE A 19 15.46 8.97 15.78
C ILE A 19 15.10 7.95 16.88
N HIS A 20 13.83 7.52 16.94
CA HIS A 20 13.30 6.74 18.07
C HIS A 20 13.12 5.25 17.76
N ASP A 21 13.46 4.39 18.73
CA ASP A 21 13.28 2.93 18.66
C ASP A 21 11.84 2.49 18.32
N GLY A 22 10.85 3.34 18.61
CA GLY A 22 9.45 3.13 18.23
C GLY A 22 9.23 2.93 16.73
N TYR A 23 10.08 3.51 15.87
CA TYR A 23 9.96 3.36 14.42
C TYR A 23 10.55 2.05 13.89
N ARG A 24 11.56 1.47 14.55
CA ARG A 24 11.98 0.08 14.24
C ARG A 24 10.88 -0.90 14.61
N ALA A 25 10.20 -0.66 15.74
CA ALA A 25 9.04 -1.45 16.13
C ALA A 25 7.89 -1.28 15.13
N PHE A 26 7.70 -0.07 14.60
CA PHE A 26 6.77 0.20 13.49
C PHE A 26 7.12 -0.62 12.26
N GLU A 27 8.33 -0.52 11.71
CA GLU A 27 8.77 -1.27 10.52
C GLU A 27 8.60 -2.79 10.71
N THR A 28 8.98 -3.31 11.88
CA THR A 28 8.82 -4.72 12.23
C THR A 28 7.34 -5.12 12.27
N MET A 29 6.47 -4.27 12.81
CA MET A 29 5.03 -4.52 12.85
C MET A 29 4.41 -4.44 11.45
N PHE A 30 4.80 -3.44 10.67
CA PHE A 30 4.39 -3.24 9.28
C PHE A 30 4.74 -4.48 8.45
N SER A 31 5.97 -4.98 8.57
CA SER A 31 6.44 -6.15 7.83
C SER A 31 5.69 -7.45 8.21
N ARG A 32 5.13 -7.52 9.42
CA ARG A 32 4.27 -8.62 9.87
C ARG A 32 2.84 -8.52 9.32
N ILE A 33 2.40 -7.35 8.88
CA ILE A 33 1.11 -7.15 8.19
C ILE A 33 1.30 -7.33 6.67
N LEU A 34 2.29 -6.65 6.09
CA LEU A 34 2.65 -6.72 4.67
C LEU A 34 4.09 -7.22 4.56
N PRO A 35 4.36 -8.41 4.00
CA PRO A 35 5.71 -8.97 3.93
C PRO A 35 6.54 -8.31 2.80
N VAL A 36 6.72 -7.00 2.90
CA VAL A 36 7.50 -6.15 1.99
C VAL A 36 8.55 -5.41 2.79
N ARG A 37 9.76 -5.30 2.22
CA ARG A 37 10.84 -4.50 2.76
C ARG A 37 10.45 -3.04 2.66
N ALA A 38 10.39 -2.37 3.80
CA ALA A 38 10.04 -0.97 3.88
C ALA A 38 11.08 -0.20 4.70
N VAL A 39 11.27 1.07 4.35
CA VAL A 39 12.03 2.05 5.14
C VAL A 39 11.10 3.21 5.46
N CYS A 40 11.03 3.56 6.75
CA CYS A 40 10.26 4.70 7.22
C CYS A 40 11.12 5.95 7.31
N LEU A 41 10.60 7.04 6.76
CA LEU A 41 11.17 8.39 6.86
C LEU A 41 10.15 9.30 7.54
N LEU A 42 10.61 10.20 8.39
CA LEU A 42 9.76 11.26 8.93
C LEU A 42 9.72 12.40 7.96
N ALA A 43 8.54 12.84 7.61
CA ALA A 43 8.32 13.97 6.75
C ALA A 43 7.69 15.12 7.55
N GLY A 44 8.23 16.31 7.35
CA GLY A 44 7.87 17.54 8.04
C GLY A 44 6.46 18.02 7.72
N ALA A 45 6.15 19.26 8.13
CA ALA A 45 4.77 19.74 8.27
C ALA A 45 3.87 19.66 7.02
N SER A 46 4.44 19.63 5.80
CA SER A 46 3.70 19.45 4.55
C SER A 46 3.18 18.02 4.34
N CYS A 47 3.80 17.03 4.98
CA CYS A 47 3.31 15.66 5.05
C CYS A 47 2.30 15.55 6.20
N THR A 48 1.02 15.48 5.84
CA THR A 48 -0.09 15.41 6.82
C THR A 48 -0.60 13.99 7.05
N ARG A 49 -0.08 13.02 6.30
CA ARG A 49 -0.52 11.62 6.27
C ARG A 49 0.60 10.73 5.74
N PRO A 50 0.58 9.41 6.01
CA PRO A 50 1.49 8.49 5.35
C PRO A 50 1.44 8.59 3.84
N LEU A 51 2.57 8.35 3.20
CA LEU A 51 2.70 8.15 1.76
C LEU A 51 3.58 6.92 1.51
N ALA A 52 3.11 6.02 0.67
CA ALA A 52 3.85 4.84 0.24
C ALA A 52 4.36 5.03 -1.19
N MET A 53 5.65 4.85 -1.42
CA MET A 53 6.30 5.09 -2.71
C MET A 53 7.30 3.99 -3.06
N SER A 54 7.46 3.72 -4.35
CA SER A 54 8.58 2.92 -4.84
C SER A 54 9.87 3.74 -4.76
N ASP A 55 10.97 3.16 -4.34
CA ASP A 55 12.30 3.75 -4.52
C ASP A 55 12.63 3.98 -6.01
N GLU A 56 12.05 3.19 -6.91
CA GLU A 56 12.16 3.38 -8.37
C GLU A 56 11.28 4.50 -8.93
N LEU A 57 10.50 5.21 -8.10
CA LEU A 57 9.66 6.32 -8.57
C LEU A 57 10.53 7.42 -9.18
N GLU A 58 10.43 7.65 -10.48
CA GLU A 58 11.13 8.76 -11.13
C GLU A 58 10.57 10.11 -10.65
N LEU A 59 11.42 10.90 -9.98
CA LEU A 59 11.12 12.26 -9.56
C LEU A 59 11.43 13.29 -10.65
N ALA A 60 12.45 13.00 -11.46
CA ALA A 60 12.82 13.68 -12.69
C ALA A 60 13.38 12.65 -13.69
N PRO A 61 13.58 12.99 -14.97
CA PRO A 61 14.11 12.05 -15.96
C PRO A 61 15.42 11.41 -15.49
N ALA A 62 15.45 10.07 -15.39
CA ALA A 62 16.58 9.30 -14.89
C ALA A 62 17.03 9.65 -13.45
N LEU A 63 16.13 10.19 -12.63
CA LEU A 63 16.37 10.48 -11.21
C LEU A 63 15.31 9.74 -10.36
N PRO A 64 15.59 8.48 -9.96
CA PRO A 64 14.69 7.72 -9.10
C PRO A 64 14.73 8.25 -7.67
N LEU A 65 13.62 8.07 -6.94
CA LEU A 65 13.47 8.49 -5.56
C LEU A 65 14.60 7.93 -4.68
N GLY A 66 14.96 6.66 -4.86
CA GLY A 66 15.97 6.00 -4.04
C GLY A 66 17.35 6.66 -4.13
N ASP A 67 17.76 7.07 -5.34
CA ASP A 67 19.03 7.76 -5.54
C ASP A 67 19.03 9.12 -4.82
N VAL A 68 17.93 9.88 -4.94
CA VAL A 68 17.78 11.17 -4.22
C VAL A 68 17.87 10.96 -2.71
N LEU A 69 17.24 9.92 -2.18
CA LEU A 69 17.26 9.66 -0.73
C LEU A 69 18.65 9.28 -0.23
N VAL A 70 19.40 8.47 -0.98
CA VAL A 70 20.77 8.08 -0.61
C VAL A 70 21.75 9.26 -0.71
N GLU A 71 21.51 10.19 -1.63
CA GLU A 71 22.32 11.41 -1.77
C GLU A 71 22.03 12.42 -0.65
N GLU A 72 20.75 12.63 -0.31
CA GLU A 72 20.33 13.69 0.61
C GLU A 72 20.31 13.25 2.09
N LEU A 73 20.16 11.95 2.36
CA LEU A 73 20.04 11.40 3.71
C LEU A 73 21.11 10.33 3.97
N PRO A 74 21.57 10.19 5.22
CA PRO A 74 22.51 9.13 5.60
C PRO A 74 21.79 7.78 5.74
N VAL A 75 21.10 7.35 4.69
CA VAL A 75 20.32 6.11 4.62
C VAL A 75 20.96 5.17 3.61
N ASP A 76 21.07 3.90 3.98
CA ASP A 76 21.35 2.83 3.02
C ASP A 76 19.99 2.27 2.56
N LEU A 77 19.67 2.47 1.28
CA LEU A 77 18.39 2.07 0.70
C LEU A 77 18.61 0.99 -0.38
N PRO A 78 18.42 -0.29 -0.04
CA PRO A 78 18.51 -1.36 -1.04
C PRO A 78 17.46 -1.18 -2.14
N TYR A 79 17.82 -1.51 -3.38
CA TYR A 79 16.89 -1.47 -4.51
C TYR A 79 15.62 -2.31 -4.27
N GLY A 80 14.49 -1.78 -4.76
CA GLY A 80 13.17 -2.37 -4.61
C GLY A 80 12.64 -2.25 -3.19
N THR A 81 12.94 -1.16 -2.50
CA THR A 81 12.42 -0.89 -1.15
C THR A 81 11.18 -0.02 -1.20
N LEU A 82 10.15 -0.40 -0.42
CA LEU A 82 9.00 0.46 -0.19
C LEU A 82 9.40 1.63 0.73
N VAL A 83 9.33 2.86 0.23
CA VAL A 83 9.57 4.05 1.03
C VAL A 83 8.27 4.52 1.65
N LEU A 84 8.23 4.64 2.98
CA LEU A 84 7.11 5.17 3.74
C LEU A 84 7.47 6.54 4.31
N PHE A 85 6.90 7.61 3.76
CA PHE A 85 6.98 8.93 4.39
C PHE A 85 5.87 9.04 5.43
N LEU A 86 6.24 9.22 6.69
CA LEU A 86 5.33 9.32 7.82
C LEU A 86 5.30 10.77 8.34
N PRO A 87 4.13 11.34 8.64
CA PRO A 87 4.05 12.68 9.24
C PRO A 87 4.76 12.72 10.60
N GLU A 88 5.51 13.79 10.86
CA GLU A 88 6.28 14.03 12.11
C GLU A 88 5.42 14.28 13.36
N ARG A 89 4.11 14.01 13.33
CA ARG A 89 3.16 14.39 14.39
C ARG A 89 3.06 13.35 15.50
N ASP A 90 2.70 13.80 16.70
CA ASP A 90 2.26 12.95 17.82
C ASP A 90 0.93 12.28 17.48
N THR A 91 1.02 11.24 16.65
CA THR A 91 -0.09 10.48 16.12
C THR A 91 -0.08 9.12 16.79
N ASP A 92 -1.26 8.60 17.12
CA ASP A 92 -1.40 7.22 17.55
C ASP A 92 -0.73 6.29 16.50
N LEU A 93 0.33 5.58 16.93
CA LEU A 93 1.12 4.71 16.07
C LEU A 93 0.27 3.61 15.43
N SER A 94 -0.80 3.14 16.09
CA SER A 94 -1.69 2.13 15.54
C SER A 94 -2.53 2.69 14.40
N ALA A 95 -3.04 3.93 14.56
CA ALA A 95 -3.72 4.63 13.46
C ALA A 95 -2.77 4.97 12.32
N LEU A 96 -1.55 5.43 12.63
CA LEU A 96 -0.52 5.68 11.64
C LEU A 96 -0.17 4.41 10.85
N MET A 97 -0.08 3.27 11.52
CA MET A 97 0.13 1.95 10.92
C MET A 97 -1.00 1.59 9.96
N GLY A 98 -2.25 1.77 10.38
CA GLY A 98 -3.43 1.53 9.55
C GLY A 98 -3.42 2.37 8.27
N ALA A 99 -3.12 3.66 8.41
CA ALA A 99 -3.00 4.56 7.28
C ALA A 99 -1.85 4.18 6.34
N ALA A 100 -0.66 3.88 6.87
CA ALA A 100 0.49 3.46 6.07
C ALA A 100 0.24 2.14 5.32
N VAL A 101 -0.43 1.17 5.95
CA VAL A 101 -0.87 -0.06 5.28
C VAL A 101 -1.86 0.27 4.17
N GLY A 102 -2.83 1.15 4.40
CA GLY A 102 -3.77 1.60 3.37
C GLY A 102 -3.09 2.21 2.14
N GLU A 103 -2.08 3.06 2.33
CA GLU A 103 -1.29 3.63 1.23
C GLU A 103 -0.50 2.56 0.48
N ALA A 104 0.11 1.60 1.20
CA ALA A 104 0.87 0.52 0.58
C ALA A 104 -0.03 -0.44 -0.23
N LEU A 105 -1.27 -0.68 0.22
CA LEU A 105 -2.25 -1.45 -0.53
C LEU A 105 -2.69 -0.73 -1.81
N GLN A 106 -2.82 0.59 -1.78
CA GLN A 106 -3.10 1.38 -2.99
C GLN A 106 -1.91 1.38 -3.95
N LEU A 107 -0.68 1.53 -3.44
CA LEU A 107 0.53 1.40 -4.25
C LEU A 107 0.62 0.03 -4.91
N LEU A 108 0.31 -1.04 -4.17
CA LEU A 108 0.21 -2.40 -4.70
C LEU A 108 -0.73 -2.46 -5.91
N LEU A 109 -1.94 -1.93 -5.79
CA LEU A 109 -2.91 -1.98 -6.90
C LEU A 109 -2.47 -1.14 -8.09
N ASN A 110 -1.88 0.03 -7.86
CA ASN A 110 -1.36 0.89 -8.93
C ASN A 110 -0.21 0.24 -9.72
N GLN A 111 0.56 -0.65 -9.08
CA GLN A 111 1.66 -1.37 -9.74
C GLN A 111 1.27 -2.77 -10.24
N ALA A 112 0.25 -3.38 -9.64
CA ALA A 112 -0.28 -4.67 -10.08
C ALA A 112 -1.03 -4.50 -11.40
N GLY A 113 -0.79 -5.40 -12.36
CA GLY A 113 -1.45 -5.34 -13.67
C GLY A 113 -2.90 -5.81 -13.67
N LEU A 114 -3.66 -5.64 -12.60
CA LEU A 114 -5.03 -6.15 -12.48
C LEU A 114 -5.96 -5.48 -13.50
N PRO A 115 -6.99 -6.19 -14.02
CA PRO A 115 -8.03 -5.55 -14.81
C PRO A 115 -8.74 -4.48 -13.98
N MET A 116 -8.99 -3.31 -14.57
CA MET A 116 -9.62 -2.17 -13.89
C MET A 116 -10.96 -2.54 -13.21
N GLU A 117 -11.76 -3.39 -13.86
CA GLU A 117 -13.03 -3.93 -13.37
C GLU A 117 -12.91 -4.75 -12.06
N ARG A 118 -11.68 -5.09 -11.66
CA ARG A 118 -11.35 -5.92 -10.50
C ARG A 118 -10.60 -5.16 -9.42
N GLU A 119 -10.28 -3.88 -9.63
CA GLU A 119 -9.49 -3.09 -8.66
C GLU A 119 -10.26 -2.86 -7.36
N THR A 120 -11.55 -2.54 -7.43
CA THR A 120 -12.39 -2.36 -6.22
C THR A 120 -12.53 -3.65 -5.43
N ASP A 121 -12.77 -4.77 -6.12
CA ASP A 121 -12.80 -6.11 -5.49
C ASP A 121 -11.46 -6.43 -4.82
N ALA A 122 -10.35 -6.18 -5.53
CA ALA A 122 -9.01 -6.44 -5.02
C ALA A 122 -8.71 -5.61 -3.77
N LEU A 123 -8.95 -4.29 -3.81
CA LEU A 123 -8.74 -3.39 -2.68
C LEU A 123 -9.57 -3.82 -1.47
N TYR A 124 -10.84 -4.16 -1.70
CA TYR A 124 -11.74 -4.65 -0.68
C TYR A 124 -11.19 -5.91 0.00
N LEU A 125 -10.72 -6.89 -0.78
CA LEU A 125 -10.13 -8.13 -0.27
C LEU A 125 -8.86 -7.89 0.53
N VAL A 126 -7.92 -7.10 0.01
CA VAL A 126 -6.65 -6.85 0.72
C VAL A 126 -6.84 -6.02 1.98
N ALA A 127 -7.81 -5.10 2.00
CA ALA A 127 -8.16 -4.34 3.21
C ALA A 127 -8.72 -5.26 4.32
N HIS A 128 -9.62 -6.18 3.96
CA HIS A 128 -10.13 -7.20 4.90
C HIS A 128 -9.02 -8.12 5.42
N ALA A 129 -8.12 -8.57 4.53
CA ALA A 129 -6.98 -9.38 4.93
C ALA A 129 -6.03 -8.63 5.87
N ALA A 130 -5.78 -7.34 5.62
CA ALA A 130 -4.95 -6.49 6.48
C ALA A 130 -5.56 -6.35 7.88
N MET A 131 -6.86 -6.08 7.98
CA MET A 131 -7.58 -6.04 9.26
C MET A 131 -7.49 -7.36 10.02
N ARG A 132 -7.64 -8.49 9.33
CA ARG A 132 -7.52 -9.81 9.96
C ARG A 132 -6.10 -10.09 10.46
N ARG A 133 -5.07 -9.66 9.73
CA ARG A 133 -3.68 -9.76 10.20
C ARG A 133 -3.44 -8.87 11.41
N ALA A 134 -3.90 -7.62 11.40
CA ALA A 134 -3.80 -6.73 12.56
C ALA A 134 -4.46 -7.35 13.80
N ALA A 135 -5.67 -7.90 13.66
CA ALA A 135 -6.36 -8.61 14.73
C ALA A 135 -5.59 -9.86 15.21
N GLY A 136 -5.02 -10.63 14.28
CA GLY A 136 -4.18 -11.79 14.60
C GLY A 136 -2.92 -11.41 15.38
N LEU A 137 -2.27 -10.30 15.02
CA LEU A 137 -1.11 -9.78 15.75
C LEU A 137 -1.47 -9.35 17.16
N ARG A 138 -2.62 -8.67 17.34
CA ARG A 138 -3.12 -8.27 18.65
C ARG A 138 -3.43 -9.48 19.53
N ALA A 139 -4.03 -10.52 18.96
CA ALA A 139 -4.28 -11.79 19.66
C ALA A 139 -2.99 -12.52 20.07
N GLN A 140 -1.90 -12.34 19.30
CA GLN A 140 -0.56 -12.84 19.60
C GLN A 140 0.22 -11.94 20.60
N GLY A 141 -0.43 -10.94 21.20
CA GLY A 141 0.18 -10.08 22.23
C GLY A 141 0.90 -8.84 21.70
N SER A 142 0.72 -8.47 20.43
CA SER A 142 1.16 -7.17 19.92
C SER A 142 0.46 -6.01 20.64
N ALA A 143 1.17 -4.88 20.78
CA ALA A 143 0.63 -3.62 21.31
C ALA A 143 -0.28 -2.86 20.33
N LEU A 144 -0.47 -3.38 19.11
CA LEU A 144 -1.29 -2.76 18.07
C LEU A 144 -2.77 -2.65 18.52
N ASP A 145 -3.28 -1.43 18.65
CA ASP A 145 -4.71 -1.21 18.83
C ASP A 145 -5.43 -1.38 17.48
N THR A 146 -6.28 -2.40 17.41
CA THR A 146 -7.02 -2.74 16.19
C THR A 146 -8.07 -1.71 15.82
N GLU A 147 -8.65 -0.99 16.78
CA GLU A 147 -9.64 0.05 16.50
C GLU A 147 -8.96 1.28 15.89
N ALA A 148 -7.88 1.75 16.52
CA ALA A 148 -7.08 2.83 15.97
C ALA A 148 -6.51 2.48 14.58
N PHE A 149 -5.99 1.25 14.41
CA PHE A 149 -5.57 0.74 13.10
C PHE A 149 -6.69 0.78 12.06
N ALA A 150 -7.90 0.34 12.43
CA ALA A 150 -9.05 0.39 11.53
C ALA A 150 -9.38 1.83 11.10
N LEU A 151 -9.34 2.78 12.03
CA LEU A 151 -9.59 4.21 11.73
C LEU A 151 -8.55 4.76 10.76
N GLY A 152 -7.27 4.46 10.97
CA GLY A 152 -6.20 4.86 10.06
C GLY A 152 -6.36 4.26 8.66
N LEU A 153 -6.66 2.97 8.58
CA LEU A 153 -6.92 2.29 7.30
C LEU A 153 -8.14 2.90 6.59
N GLY A 154 -9.22 3.16 7.34
CA GLY A 154 -10.43 3.80 6.84
C GLY A 154 -10.17 5.17 6.22
N GLN A 155 -9.36 6.02 6.86
CA GLN A 155 -8.99 7.33 6.32
C GLN A 155 -8.23 7.26 4.99
N SER A 156 -7.36 6.25 4.82
CA SER A 156 -6.62 6.05 3.57
C SER A 156 -7.56 5.55 2.46
N LEU A 157 -8.44 4.60 2.77
CA LEU A 157 -9.41 4.04 1.81
C LEU A 157 -10.52 5.02 1.42
N GLU A 158 -10.99 5.84 2.36
CA GLU A 158 -11.96 6.91 2.09
C GLU A 158 -11.43 7.85 1.00
N ARG A 159 -10.17 8.27 1.11
CA ARG A 159 -9.54 9.15 0.13
C ARG A 159 -9.58 8.56 -1.27
N HIS A 160 -9.23 7.28 -1.38
CA HIS A 160 -9.24 6.58 -2.66
C HIS A 160 -10.67 6.50 -3.25
N TRP A 161 -11.62 5.95 -2.51
CA TRP A 161 -12.97 5.71 -3.05
C TRP A 161 -13.85 6.97 -3.14
N VAL A 162 -13.64 7.97 -2.28
CA VAL A 162 -14.48 9.18 -2.23
C VAL A 162 -13.86 10.31 -3.03
N VAL A 163 -12.61 10.65 -2.73
CA VAL A 163 -11.97 11.86 -3.29
C VAL A 163 -11.46 11.61 -4.70
N GLU A 164 -10.83 10.47 -4.94
CA GLU A 164 -10.24 10.17 -6.25
C GLU A 164 -11.27 9.65 -7.25
N GLN A 165 -12.27 8.89 -6.79
CA GLN A 165 -13.34 8.34 -7.64
C GLN A 165 -14.63 9.18 -7.66
N GLY A 166 -14.69 10.31 -6.93
CA GLY A 166 -15.71 11.35 -7.09
C GLY A 166 -17.12 11.04 -6.55
N GLY A 167 -17.26 10.05 -5.66
CA GLY A 167 -18.56 9.65 -5.11
C GLY A 167 -18.97 10.41 -3.84
N ARG A 168 -20.27 10.68 -3.65
CA ARG A 168 -20.79 11.17 -2.36
C ARG A 168 -21.04 10.00 -1.41
N LEU A 169 -20.51 10.11 -0.20
CA LEU A 169 -20.76 9.12 0.85
C LEU A 169 -22.25 9.06 1.24
N PRO A 170 -22.79 7.85 1.50
CA PRO A 170 -24.13 7.73 2.06
C PRO A 170 -24.21 8.20 3.52
N ASP A 171 -23.10 8.05 4.25
CA ASP A 171 -22.92 8.49 5.63
C ASP A 171 -21.52 9.11 5.74
N PRO A 172 -21.39 10.39 6.16
CA PRO A 172 -20.09 11.06 6.30
C PRO A 172 -19.18 10.41 7.35
N THR A 173 -19.72 9.54 8.21
CA THR A 173 -18.96 8.84 9.25
C THR A 173 -18.57 7.42 8.84
N LEU A 174 -18.94 6.95 7.64
CA LEU A 174 -18.76 5.55 7.23
C LEU A 174 -17.34 5.03 7.50
N PHE A 175 -16.32 5.75 7.06
CA PHE A 175 -14.91 5.38 7.19
C PHE A 175 -14.27 5.76 8.54
N SER A 176 -14.95 6.57 9.34
CA SER A 176 -14.53 6.99 10.67
C SER A 176 -14.96 6.02 11.77
N ARG A 177 -15.44 4.83 11.38
CA ARG A 177 -15.88 3.79 12.31
C ARG A 177 -14.87 2.63 12.31
N PRO A 178 -14.49 2.07 13.47
CA PRO A 178 -13.58 0.93 13.51
C PRO A 178 -14.11 -0.32 12.78
N ASP A 179 -15.43 -0.42 12.61
CA ASP A 179 -16.10 -1.56 11.99
C ASP A 179 -16.48 -1.34 10.50
N PHE A 180 -16.01 -0.25 9.86
CA PHE A 180 -16.47 0.18 8.53
C PHE A 180 -16.39 -0.91 7.45
N LEU A 181 -15.34 -1.75 7.46
CA LEU A 181 -15.15 -2.82 6.47
C LEU A 181 -16.24 -3.91 6.55
N TRP A 182 -16.83 -4.10 7.71
CA TRP A 182 -17.86 -5.11 7.98
C TRP A 182 -19.28 -4.56 7.85
N GLN A 183 -19.42 -3.25 7.58
CA GLN A 183 -20.72 -2.62 7.44
C GLN A 183 -21.32 -2.93 6.06
N PRO A 184 -22.59 -3.40 5.98
CA PRO A 184 -23.30 -3.56 4.71
C PRO A 184 -23.40 -2.25 3.92
N LEU A 185 -23.35 -1.10 4.63
CA LEU A 185 -23.36 0.22 4.02
C LEU A 185 -22.15 0.46 3.10
N LEU A 186 -20.98 -0.07 3.45
CA LEU A 186 -19.79 0.01 2.60
C LEU A 186 -19.98 -0.79 1.31
N GLN A 187 -20.46 -2.02 1.39
CA GLN A 187 -20.72 -2.85 0.20
C GLN A 187 -21.73 -2.16 -0.72
N GLY A 188 -22.84 -1.67 -0.16
CA GLY A 188 -23.84 -0.93 -0.95
C GLY A 188 -23.31 0.37 -1.56
N TYR A 189 -22.31 1.00 -0.94
CA TYR A 189 -21.61 2.14 -1.52
C TYR A 189 -20.69 1.72 -2.67
N LEU A 190 -19.84 0.70 -2.46
CA LEU A 190 -18.91 0.20 -3.48
C LEU A 190 -19.64 -0.35 -4.70
N SER A 191 -20.76 -1.07 -4.53
CA SER A 191 -21.58 -1.53 -5.67
C SER A 191 -22.20 -0.39 -6.49
N ARG A 192 -22.35 0.81 -5.92
CA ARG A 192 -22.81 1.99 -6.67
C ARG A 192 -21.65 2.73 -7.33
N LEU A 193 -20.49 2.73 -6.69
CA LEU A 193 -19.27 3.35 -7.19
C LEU A 193 -18.71 2.58 -8.40
N ASP A 194 -18.70 1.26 -8.28
CA ASP A 194 -18.20 0.33 -9.29
C ASP A 194 -19.26 -0.75 -9.59
N PRO A 195 -19.94 -0.68 -10.75
CA PRO A 195 -20.90 -1.69 -11.16
C PRO A 195 -20.31 -3.10 -11.35
N GLY A 196 -18.97 -3.21 -11.50
CA GLY A 196 -18.25 -4.48 -11.60
C GLY A 196 -17.95 -5.12 -10.24
N PHE A 197 -18.15 -4.39 -9.13
CA PHE A 197 -17.91 -4.89 -7.78
C PHE A 197 -18.82 -6.06 -7.43
N THR A 198 -18.19 -7.19 -7.10
CA THR A 198 -18.89 -8.46 -6.85
C THR A 198 -19.36 -8.64 -5.41
N ALA A 199 -18.99 -7.72 -4.51
CA ALA A 199 -19.24 -7.80 -3.07
C ALA A 199 -18.86 -9.17 -2.46
N PRO A 200 -17.56 -9.57 -2.51
CA PRO A 200 -17.13 -10.82 -1.89
C PRO A 200 -17.51 -10.88 -0.41
N ASP A 201 -17.97 -12.03 0.09
CA ASP A 201 -18.31 -12.17 1.51
C ASP A 201 -17.07 -11.90 2.39
N PRO A 202 -17.07 -10.85 3.23
CA PRO A 202 -15.97 -10.53 4.14
C PRO A 202 -15.53 -11.68 5.04
N ARG A 203 -16.46 -12.58 5.36
CA ARG A 203 -16.21 -13.72 6.22
C ARG A 203 -15.33 -14.76 5.55
N MET A 204 -15.36 -14.81 4.23
CA MET A 204 -14.58 -15.73 3.39
C MET A 204 -13.17 -15.22 3.08
N VAL A 205 -12.88 -13.95 3.34
CA VAL A 205 -11.54 -13.39 3.13
C VAL A 205 -10.56 -14.01 4.13
N ASN A 206 -9.58 -14.75 3.62
CA ASN A 206 -8.54 -15.34 4.43
C ASN A 206 -7.55 -14.26 4.91
N GLY A 207 -7.24 -14.23 6.20
CA GLY A 207 -6.20 -13.33 6.75
C GLY A 207 -4.80 -13.62 6.19
N ASP A 208 -4.55 -14.85 5.75
CA ASP A 208 -3.29 -15.26 5.12
C ASP A 208 -3.18 -14.81 3.65
N LEU A 209 -4.18 -14.14 3.08
CA LEU A 209 -4.13 -13.64 1.70
C LEU A 209 -2.89 -12.78 1.43
N LEU A 210 -2.48 -11.99 2.42
CA LEU A 210 -1.30 -11.12 2.33
C LEU A 210 0.02 -11.86 2.67
N ARG A 211 -0.02 -13.12 3.09
CA ARG A 211 1.15 -13.90 3.53
C ARG A 211 1.77 -14.64 2.34
N VAL A 212 2.36 -13.87 1.43
CA VAL A 212 3.03 -14.39 0.24
C VAL A 212 4.49 -14.82 0.47
N ALA A 213 5.02 -14.57 1.66
CA ALA A 213 6.34 -14.99 2.12
C ALA A 213 6.44 -14.96 3.66
N ASP A 214 7.41 -15.71 4.20
CA ASP A 214 7.74 -15.68 5.63
C ASP A 214 8.75 -14.57 5.99
N THR A 215 9.42 -13.99 5.00
CA THR A 215 10.35 -12.86 5.17
C THR A 215 9.95 -11.70 4.25
N PRO A 216 10.30 -10.45 4.61
CA PRO A 216 9.97 -9.29 3.78
C PRO A 216 10.65 -9.36 2.41
N LEU A 217 9.85 -9.24 1.34
CA LEU A 217 10.30 -9.26 -0.05
C LEU A 217 10.64 -7.85 -0.54
N VAL A 218 11.43 -7.73 -1.60
CA VAL A 218 11.52 -6.45 -2.32
C VAL A 218 10.19 -6.12 -2.99
N LEU A 219 9.89 -4.83 -3.15
CA LEU A 219 8.61 -4.30 -3.62
C LEU A 219 8.16 -4.93 -4.96
N PRO A 220 8.99 -5.00 -6.02
CA PRO A 220 8.56 -5.61 -7.28
C PRO A 220 8.16 -7.09 -7.14
N GLU A 221 8.88 -7.83 -6.30
CA GLU A 221 8.59 -9.24 -6.04
C GLU A 221 7.30 -9.41 -5.23
N TRP A 222 7.11 -8.58 -4.20
CA TRP A 222 5.89 -8.56 -3.41
C TRP A 222 4.67 -8.24 -4.28
N VAL A 223 4.74 -7.21 -5.12
CA VAL A 223 3.68 -6.85 -6.07
C VAL A 223 3.39 -7.99 -7.03
N SER A 224 4.41 -8.62 -7.62
CA SER A 224 4.23 -9.74 -8.55
C SER A 224 3.51 -10.93 -7.90
N ARG A 225 3.91 -11.32 -6.68
CA ARG A 225 3.26 -12.41 -5.95
C ARG A 225 1.82 -12.07 -5.55
N MET A 226 1.60 -10.83 -5.08
CA MET A 226 0.26 -10.37 -4.73
C MET A 226 -0.66 -10.28 -5.96
N GLU A 227 -0.17 -9.84 -7.12
CA GLU A 227 -0.93 -9.85 -8.38
C GLU A 227 -1.38 -11.28 -8.72
N ALA A 228 -0.48 -12.26 -8.64
CA ALA A 228 -0.83 -13.66 -8.91
C ALA A 228 -1.91 -14.20 -7.95
N VAL A 229 -1.78 -13.91 -6.66
CA VAL A 229 -2.78 -14.28 -5.64
C VAL A 229 -4.13 -13.62 -5.92
N LEU A 230 -4.14 -12.31 -6.20
CA LEU A 230 -5.37 -11.56 -6.45
C LEU A 230 -6.07 -12.03 -7.72
N ARG A 231 -5.33 -12.30 -8.81
CA ARG A 231 -5.90 -12.89 -10.03
C ARG A 231 -6.56 -14.24 -9.76
N ALA A 232 -5.87 -15.11 -9.03
CA ALA A 232 -6.39 -16.44 -8.69
C ALA A 232 -7.68 -16.35 -7.86
N VAL A 233 -7.73 -15.45 -6.86
CA VAL A 233 -8.90 -15.27 -6.00
C VAL A 233 -10.07 -14.62 -6.75
N LEU A 234 -9.79 -13.69 -7.67
CA LEU A 234 -10.81 -12.97 -8.43
C LEU A 234 -11.26 -13.70 -9.70
N GLY A 235 -10.68 -14.88 -10.00
CA GLY A 235 -10.96 -15.62 -11.22
C GLY A 235 -10.52 -14.88 -12.49
N ALA A 236 -9.56 -13.97 -12.39
CA ALA A 236 -8.98 -13.27 -13.53
C ALA A 236 -7.94 -14.15 -14.23
N PRO A 237 -7.88 -14.13 -15.59
CA PRO A 237 -6.88 -14.91 -16.32
C PRO A 237 -5.46 -14.49 -15.91
N GLU A 238 -4.55 -15.45 -15.87
CA GLU A 238 -3.13 -15.19 -15.64
C GLU A 238 -2.61 -14.17 -16.67
N ARG A 239 -1.82 -13.21 -16.19
CA ARG A 239 -1.11 -12.31 -17.09
C ARG A 239 -0.13 -13.16 -17.88
N GLN A 240 -0.39 -13.37 -19.16
CA GLN A 240 0.62 -13.86 -20.07
C GLN A 240 1.73 -12.80 -20.07
N THR A 241 2.82 -13.03 -19.35
CA THR A 241 4.06 -12.31 -19.63
C THR A 241 4.29 -12.56 -21.12
N PRO A 242 4.36 -11.53 -21.98
CA PRO A 242 4.81 -11.76 -23.32
C PRO A 242 6.19 -12.39 -23.13
N THR A 243 6.29 -13.70 -23.41
CA THR A 243 7.58 -14.28 -23.70
C THR A 243 8.08 -13.38 -24.81
N LEU A 244 9.15 -12.63 -24.52
CA LEU A 244 9.98 -12.04 -25.56
C LEU A 244 10.42 -13.24 -26.39
N GLN A 245 9.58 -13.62 -27.35
CA GLN A 245 9.98 -14.52 -28.41
C GLN A 245 11.24 -13.86 -28.94
N SER A 246 12.32 -14.62 -28.86
CA SER A 246 13.68 -14.32 -29.27
C SER A 246 13.79 -14.03 -30.79
N ARG A 247 12.83 -13.28 -31.34
CA ARG A 247 12.78 -12.81 -32.73
C ARG A 247 13.50 -11.48 -32.92
N LEU A 248 14.21 -10.97 -31.90
CA LEU A 248 15.21 -9.91 -32.10
C LEU A 248 16.51 -10.46 -32.71
N ALA A 249 16.83 -11.75 -32.53
CA ALA A 249 17.99 -12.37 -33.17
C ALA A 249 17.83 -12.56 -34.70
N ALA A 250 16.61 -12.48 -35.23
CA ALA A 250 16.34 -12.60 -36.67
C ALA A 250 16.26 -11.23 -37.40
N ARG A 251 16.39 -10.10 -36.68
CA ARG A 251 16.34 -8.75 -37.26
C ARG A 251 17.70 -8.09 -37.45
N PHE A 252 18.75 -8.61 -36.81
CA PHE A 252 20.12 -8.17 -37.02
C PHE A 252 20.84 -9.25 -37.83
N ASN A 253 20.77 -9.15 -39.16
CA ASN A 253 21.65 -9.88 -40.08
C ASN A 253 23.11 -9.50 -39.77
N LEU A 254 23.73 -10.18 -38.82
CA LEU A 254 25.18 -10.24 -38.70
C LEU A 254 25.65 -11.37 -39.64
N GLN A 255 25.98 -10.97 -40.87
CA GLN A 255 26.95 -11.69 -41.69
C GLN A 255 28.35 -11.16 -41.38
#